data_AF-A0A656JLV0-F1
#
_entry.id   AF-A0A656JLV0-F1
#
_cell.length_a   1.000
_cell.length_b   1.000
_cell.length_c   1.000
_cell.angle_alpha   90.00
_cell.angle_beta   90.00
_cell.angle_gamma   90.00
#
_symmetry.space_group_name_H-M   'P 1'
#
loop_
_entity.id
_entity.type
_entity.pdbx_description
1 polymer ?
#
loop_
_entity_poly.entity_id
_entity_poly.type
_entity_poly.pdbx_seq_one_letter_code
_entity_poly.pdbx_strand_id
1 'polypeptide(L)'
;MSDQDIRLQSLKVWLDEQLPALFAAQNWGAVPPATLTAASSDASFRRYFRWEGGARTFIVMDAPPPQENCKPFVDIAHLLEKSGINVPKIYAE
;
A
#
# COMPACT_ATOMS: atom_id res chain seq x y z
N MET A 1 27.95 -2.19 4.98
CA MET A 1 27.41 -0.95 5.58
C MET A 1 26.35 -0.43 4.64
N SER A 2 25.07 -0.66 5.00
CA SER A 2 23.85 -0.03 4.48
C SER A 2 23.82 0.33 2.99
N ASP A 3 23.65 -0.66 2.11
CA ASP A 3 22.83 -0.42 0.91
C ASP A 3 21.47 0.04 1.42
N GLN A 4 21.17 1.32 1.26
CA GLN A 4 19.87 1.87 1.64
C GLN A 4 18.80 0.99 0.99
N ASP A 5 17.77 0.63 1.75
CA ASP A 5 16.69 -0.24 1.31
C ASP A 5 15.97 0.35 0.07
N ILE A 6 16.47 0.01 -1.13
CA ILE A 6 16.00 0.55 -2.42
C ILE A 6 14.51 0.29 -2.58
N ARG A 7 14.03 -0.88 -2.14
CA ARG A 7 12.60 -1.22 -2.22
C ARG A 7 11.75 -0.31 -1.34
N LEU A 8 12.19 -0.01 -0.12
CA LEU A 8 11.49 0.95 0.74
C LEU A 8 11.52 2.36 0.15
N GLN A 9 12.62 2.75 -0.49
CA GLN A 9 12.70 4.02 -1.20
C GLN A 9 11.72 4.06 -2.38
N SER A 10 11.68 3.03 -3.23
CA SER A 10 10.72 2.92 -4.34
C SER A 10 9.28 2.93 -3.86
N LEU A 11 8.95 2.20 -2.78
CA LEU A 11 7.62 2.24 -2.17
C LEU A 11 7.25 3.64 -1.69
N LYS A 12 8.19 4.38 -1.10
CA LYS A 12 7.95 5.77 -0.66
C LYS A 12 7.69 6.70 -1.84
N VAL A 13 8.48 6.61 -2.91
CA VAL A 13 8.26 7.40 -4.13
C VAL A 13 6.89 7.11 -4.73
N TRP A 14 6.54 5.83 -4.89
CA TRP A 14 5.22 5.44 -5.35
C TRP A 14 4.11 5.99 -4.45
N LEU A 15 4.28 5.92 -3.12
CA LEU A 15 3.28 6.41 -2.17
C LEU A 15 3.10 7.94 -2.25
N ASP A 16 4.19 8.68 -2.45
CA ASP A 16 4.16 10.14 -2.65
C ASP A 16 3.43 10.53 -3.94
N GLU A 17 3.44 9.67 -4.96
CA GLU A 17 2.65 9.84 -6.19
C GLU A 17 1.16 9.48 -5.99
N GLN A 18 0.87 8.38 -5.29
CA GLN A 18 -0.50 7.86 -5.15
C GLN A 18 -1.35 8.62 -4.13
N LEU A 19 -0.78 9.05 -2.99
CA LEU A 19 -1.57 9.68 -1.92
C LEU A 19 -2.26 10.97 -2.36
N PRO A 20 -1.61 11.92 -3.08
CA PRO A 20 -2.31 13.11 -3.56
C PRO A 20 -3.47 12.79 -4.49
N ALA A 21 -3.28 11.86 -5.42
CA ALA A 21 -4.32 11.43 -6.35
C ALA A 21 -5.50 10.79 -5.60
N LEU A 22 -5.22 9.91 -4.64
CA LEU A 22 -6.23 9.27 -3.80
C LEU A 22 -7.01 10.28 -2.96
N PHE A 23 -6.31 11.19 -2.27
CA PHE A 23 -6.94 12.19 -1.41
C PHE A 23 -7.84 13.15 -2.21
N ALA A 24 -7.40 13.53 -3.42
CA ALA A 24 -8.19 14.32 -4.34
C ALA A 24 -9.44 13.55 -4.82
N ALA A 25 -9.26 12.29 -5.27
CA ALA A 25 -10.37 11.45 -5.77
C ALA A 25 -11.44 11.18 -4.71
N GLN A 26 -11.06 11.13 -3.44
CA GLN A 26 -11.96 10.91 -2.31
C GLN A 26 -12.43 12.21 -1.64
N ASN A 27 -11.98 13.36 -2.12
CA ASN A 27 -12.27 14.68 -1.56
C ASN A 27 -11.93 14.80 -0.05
N TRP A 28 -10.79 14.26 0.36
CA TRP A 28 -10.31 14.26 1.75
C TRP A 28 -9.45 15.47 2.11
N GLY A 29 -9.19 16.37 1.15
CA GLY A 29 -8.32 17.53 1.33
C GLY A 29 -6.85 17.19 1.08
N ALA A 30 -5.94 17.98 1.65
CA ALA A 30 -4.50 17.76 1.49
C ALA A 30 -4.03 16.52 2.25
N VAL A 31 -2.99 15.85 1.74
CA VAL A 31 -2.33 14.74 2.43
C VAL A 31 -1.68 15.28 3.71
N PRO A 32 -2.07 14.80 4.91
CA PRO A 32 -1.50 15.28 6.17
C PRO A 32 -0.07 14.73 6.38
N PRO A 33 0.71 15.32 7.30
CA PRO A 33 1.90 14.67 7.82
C PRO A 33 1.56 13.26 8.33
N ALA A 34 2.45 12.31 8.05
CA ALA A 34 2.17 10.91 8.29
C ALA A 34 3.41 10.12 8.70
N THR A 35 3.17 8.98 9.32
CA THR A 35 4.21 7.98 9.63
C THR A 35 4.01 6.73 8.80
N LEU A 36 5.11 6.08 8.46
CA LEU A 36 5.12 4.77 7.80
C LEU A 36 5.88 3.78 8.68
N THR A 37 5.18 2.81 9.27
CA THR A 37 5.73 1.83 10.23
C THR A 37 5.53 0.40 9.73
N ALA A 38 6.41 -0.54 10.10
CA ALA A 38 6.20 -1.95 9.76
C ALA A 38 4.93 -2.48 10.45
N ALA A 39 4.06 -3.17 9.71
CA ALA A 39 2.75 -3.61 10.18
C ALA A 39 2.69 -5.11 10.55
N SER A 40 3.48 -5.95 9.90
CA SER A 40 3.57 -7.40 10.18
C SER A 40 4.99 -7.91 9.92
N SER A 41 5.44 -8.86 10.74
CA SER A 41 6.67 -9.64 10.53
C SER A 41 6.43 -10.97 9.82
N ASP A 42 5.18 -11.43 9.72
CA ASP A 42 4.81 -12.67 9.02
C ASP A 42 4.12 -12.32 7.70
N ALA A 43 4.93 -12.31 6.63
CA ALA A 43 4.54 -11.74 5.34
C ALA A 43 5.20 -12.43 4.14
N SER A 44 5.75 -13.65 4.28
CA SER A 44 6.53 -14.30 3.22
C SER A 44 7.61 -13.32 2.69
N PHE A 45 7.75 -13.17 1.37
CA PHE A 45 8.64 -12.19 0.74
C PHE A 45 8.07 -10.77 0.69
N ARG A 46 6.79 -10.59 1.06
CA ARG A 46 6.12 -9.29 1.11
C ARG A 46 6.49 -8.54 2.37
N ARG A 47 6.29 -7.23 2.31
CA ARG A 47 6.39 -6.34 3.46
C ARG A 47 5.12 -5.53 3.56
N TYR A 48 4.57 -5.47 4.76
CA TYR A 48 3.41 -4.63 5.04
C TYR A 48 3.85 -3.45 5.89
N PHE A 49 3.45 -2.27 5.46
CA PHE A 49 3.64 -1.03 6.19
C PHE A 49 2.29 -0.42 6.51
N ARG A 50 2.18 0.19 7.68
CA ARG A 50 1.02 1.00 8.06
C ARG A 50 1.38 2.45 7.83
N TRP A 51 0.60 3.09 6.98
CA TRP A 51 0.61 4.55 6.83
C TRP A 51 -0.45 5.13 7.74
N GLU A 52 -0.09 6.12 8.55
CA GLU A 52 -1.00 6.79 9.49
C GLU A 52 -0.84 8.30 9.34
N GLY A 53 -1.91 8.98 8.93
CA GLY A 53 -1.91 10.42 8.70
C GLY A 53 -3.28 11.03 8.95
N GLY A 54 -3.34 12.01 9.85
CA GLY A 54 -4.61 12.63 10.28
C GLY A 54 -5.60 11.59 10.79
N ALA A 55 -6.80 11.53 10.20
CA ALA A 55 -7.86 10.58 10.54
C ALA A 55 -7.86 9.31 9.66
N ARG A 56 -6.80 9.05 8.90
CA ARG A 56 -6.74 7.98 7.90
C ARG A 56 -5.57 7.04 8.18
N THR A 57 -5.82 5.75 7.95
CA THR A 57 -4.83 4.69 8.07
C THR A 57 -4.92 3.78 6.85
N PHE A 58 -3.78 3.44 6.24
CA PHE A 58 -3.69 2.50 5.12
C PHE A 58 -2.67 1.41 5.41
N ILE A 59 -2.89 0.24 4.80
CA ILE A 59 -1.86 -0.80 4.70
C ILE A 59 -1.27 -0.70 3.30
N VAL A 60 0.05 -0.52 3.23
CA VAL A 60 0.83 -0.51 2.00
C VAL A 60 1.62 -1.81 1.94
N MET A 61 1.55 -2.50 0.82
CA MET A 61 2.24 -3.76 0.61
C MET A 61 3.31 -3.61 -0.48
N ASP A 62 4.50 -4.12 -0.22
CA ASP A 62 5.59 -4.21 -1.19
C ASP A 62 6.00 -5.68 -1.35
N ALA A 63 6.02 -6.17 -2.58
CA ALA A 63 6.48 -7.50 -2.95
C ALA A 63 7.67 -7.40 -3.92
N PRO A 64 8.69 -8.28 -3.79
CA PRO A 64 9.85 -8.25 -4.66
C PRO A 64 9.43 -8.71 -6.07
N PRO A 65 9.60 -7.87 -7.13
CA PRO A 65 9.15 -8.20 -8.49
C PRO A 65 9.61 -9.57 -9.03
N PRO A 66 10.83 -10.06 -8.73
CA PRO A 66 11.28 -11.39 -9.20
C PRO A 66 10.63 -12.58 -8.48
N GLN A 67 9.98 -12.35 -7.34
CA GLN A 67 9.57 -13.40 -6.41
C GLN A 67 8.04 -13.47 -6.28
N GLU A 68 7.32 -12.34 -6.40
CA GLU A 68 5.86 -12.32 -6.34
C GLU A 68 5.25 -11.27 -7.27
N ASN A 69 4.38 -11.71 -8.18
CA ASN A 69 3.54 -10.84 -8.98
C ASN A 69 2.33 -10.41 -8.13
N CYS A 70 2.17 -9.10 -7.90
CA CYS A 70 1.03 -8.56 -7.14
C CYS A 70 -0.31 -8.66 -7.90
N LYS A 71 -0.28 -8.73 -9.23
CA LYS A 71 -1.49 -8.64 -10.05
C LYS A 71 -2.52 -9.75 -9.76
N PRO A 72 -2.15 -11.05 -9.66
CA PRO A 72 -3.10 -12.08 -9.29
C PRO A 72 -3.76 -11.86 -7.92
N PHE A 73 -3.04 -11.30 -6.94
CA PHE A 73 -3.59 -10.98 -5.62
C PHE A 73 -4.67 -9.91 -5.71
N VAL A 74 -4.38 -8.85 -6.44
CA VAL A 74 -5.30 -7.75 -6.74
C VAL A 74 -6.54 -8.24 -7.51
N ASP A 75 -6.33 -9.05 -8.56
CA ASP A 75 -7.41 -9.55 -9.41
C ASP A 75 -8.41 -10.39 -8.60
N ILE A 76 -7.91 -11.24 -7.68
CA ILE A 76 -8.77 -12.02 -6.78
C ILE A 76 -9.49 -11.11 -5.78
N ALA A 77 -8.83 -10.11 -5.21
CA ALA A 77 -9.48 -9.15 -4.31
C ALA A 77 -10.66 -8.44 -5.01
N HIS A 78 -10.47 -7.96 -6.24
CA HIS A 78 -11.55 -7.35 -7.03
C HIS A 78 -12.67 -8.34 -7.37
N LEU A 79 -12.35 -9.60 -7.66
CA LEU A 79 -13.37 -10.63 -7.92
C LEU A 79 -14.23 -10.90 -6.69
N LEU A 80 -13.60 -11.01 -5.51
CA LEU A 80 -14.28 -11.23 -4.24
C LEU A 80 -15.16 -10.02 -3.87
N GLU A 81 -14.63 -8.80 -4.02
CA GLU A 81 -15.38 -7.55 -3.79
C GLU A 81 -16.63 -7.49 -4.68
N LYS A 82 -16.49 -7.75 -5.99
CA LYS A 82 -17.62 -7.79 -6.94
C LYS A 82 -18.66 -8.86 -6.59
N SER A 83 -18.26 -9.89 -5.85
CA SER A 83 -19.14 -10.95 -5.38
C SER A 83 -19.84 -10.61 -4.06
N GLY A 84 -19.65 -9.39 -3.53
CA GLY A 84 -20.24 -8.93 -2.28
C GLY A 84 -19.54 -9.45 -1.03
N ILE A 85 -18.36 -10.07 -1.17
CA ILE A 85 -17.57 -10.53 -0.05
C ILE A 85 -16.85 -9.34 0.57
N ASN A 86 -16.89 -9.23 1.90
CA ASN A 86 -16.19 -8.19 2.62
C ASN A 86 -14.67 -8.42 2.54
N VAL A 87 -14.01 -7.66 1.68
CA VAL A 87 -12.56 -7.67 1.48
C VAL A 87 -11.98 -6.27 1.67
N PRO A 88 -10.69 -6.12 1.99
CA PRO A 88 -10.06 -4.80 2.02
C PRO A 88 -10.20 -4.09 0.69
N LYS A 89 -10.64 -2.83 0.73
CA LYS A 89 -10.72 -1.98 -0.46
C LYS A 89 -9.32 -1.65 -0.96
N ILE A 90 -9.08 -1.88 -2.25
CA ILE A 90 -7.86 -1.47 -2.93
C ILE A 90 -8.04 -0.03 -3.42
N TYR A 91 -7.08 0.84 -3.10
CA TYR A 91 -7.10 2.25 -3.47
C TYR A 91 -6.12 2.60 -4.59
N ALA A 92 -5.03 1.85 -4.71
CA ALA A 92 -4.00 1.96 -5.74
C ALA A 92 -3.22 0.64 -5.83
N GLU A 93 -2.67 0.33 -7.00
CA GLU A 93 -1.88 -0.88 -7.32
C GLU A 93 -0.76 -0.58 -8.32
#